data_AF-A0A358XME5-F1
#
_entry.id   AF-A0A358XME5-F1
#
_cell.length_a   1.000
_cell.length_b   1.000
_cell.length_c   1.000
_cell.angle_alpha   90.00
_cell.angle_beta   90.00
_cell.angle_gamma   90.00
#
_symmetry.space_group_name_H-M   'P 1'
#
loop_
_entity.id
_entity.type
_entity.pdbx_description
1 polymer ?
#
loop_
_entity_poly.entity_id
_entity_poly.type
_entity_poly.pdbx_seq_one_letter_code
_entity_poly.pdbx_strand_id
1 'polypeptide(L)'
;MLYHLFTWLSEYIHIPGGGLFQYISFRTSMAVIASLIITTVFGGKLIQFLHNKQVGETIRDLGLEGEKKKAGTPTMGGIIIIAGILIPTLLFAKLTNIYVIIMVVTTLWMGAIGFLDDYIKVFRHNKEGLAGKFKVVGQVGLGAIIACTMYFHPDIVVRKGVDKPTSTKPVEVVINEGTGEKTYAENVKSSKTNIPFYKNNEFDYAKVFKIFGLQSDYLTFIVFLVVVIFIVTAVSNGANITDGIDGLATSTSAIIGVTLAILAYVSGNVIFSDYLNIMYIPNSGEL
;
A
#
# COMPACT_ATOMS: atom_id res chain seq x y z
N MET A 1 -16.11 -0.66 -6.10
CA MET A 1 -17.43 -0.23 -6.63
C MET A 1 -18.30 -1.42 -7.01
N LEU A 2 -17.77 -2.37 -7.78
CA LEU A 2 -18.48 -3.60 -8.16
C LEU A 2 -18.77 -4.51 -6.97
N TYR A 3 -17.89 -4.56 -5.97
CA TYR A 3 -18.18 -5.28 -4.72
C TYR A 3 -19.54 -4.86 -4.14
N HIS A 4 -19.75 -3.56 -3.89
CA HIS A 4 -21.01 -3.05 -3.33
C HIS A 4 -22.21 -3.29 -4.25
N LEU A 5 -22.01 -3.14 -5.57
CA LEU A 5 -23.06 -3.39 -6.55
C LEU A 5 -23.49 -4.87 -6.55
N PHE A 6 -22.55 -5.81 -6.58
CA PHE A 6 -22.86 -7.24 -6.60
C PHE A 6 -23.33 -7.76 -5.24
N THR A 7 -22.90 -7.17 -4.13
CA THR A 7 -23.51 -7.42 -2.81
C THR A 7 -24.99 -7.02 -2.83
N TRP A 8 -25.31 -5.80 -3.29
CA TRP A 8 -26.69 -5.35 -3.41
C TRP A 8 -27.53 -6.22 -4.37
N LEU A 9 -26.99 -6.55 -5.55
CA LEU A 9 -27.67 -7.42 -6.51
C LEU A 9 -27.91 -8.83 -5.95
N SER A 10 -26.97 -9.36 -5.17
CA SER A 10 -27.11 -10.68 -4.54
C SER A 10 -28.15 -10.68 -3.42
N GLU A 11 -28.21 -9.60 -2.62
CA GLU A 11 -29.14 -9.49 -1.49
C GLU A 11 -30.58 -9.23 -1.93
N TYR A 12 -30.78 -8.42 -2.97
CA TYR A 12 -32.13 -7.98 -3.38
C TYR A 12 -32.66 -8.71 -4.62
N ILE A 13 -31.80 -9.01 -5.60
CA ILE A 13 -32.20 -9.54 -6.91
C ILE A 13 -31.86 -11.04 -7.06
N HIS A 14 -31.06 -11.61 -6.14
CA HIS A 14 -30.68 -13.02 -6.12
C HIS A 14 -30.08 -13.54 -7.44
N ILE A 15 -29.28 -12.70 -8.11
CA ILE A 15 -28.64 -13.07 -9.38
C ILE A 15 -27.64 -14.22 -9.15
N PRO A 16 -27.73 -15.33 -9.92
CA PRO A 16 -26.78 -16.44 -9.79
C PRO A 16 -25.36 -15.97 -10.08
N GLY A 17 -24.41 -16.33 -9.21
CA GLY A 17 -23.00 -15.95 -9.32
C GLY A 17 -22.60 -14.64 -8.63
N GLY A 18 -23.56 -13.82 -8.15
CA GLY A 18 -23.25 -12.57 -7.45
C GLY A 18 -22.41 -12.75 -6.17
N GLY A 19 -22.60 -13.88 -5.47
CA GLY A 19 -21.83 -14.24 -4.28
C GLY A 19 -20.32 -14.42 -4.52
N LEU A 20 -19.87 -14.63 -5.76
CA LEU A 20 -18.45 -14.75 -6.09
C LEU A 20 -17.67 -13.49 -5.73
N PHE A 21 -18.29 -12.31 -5.84
CA PHE A 21 -17.69 -11.03 -5.50
C PHE A 21 -17.43 -10.87 -4.00
N GLN A 22 -17.97 -11.72 -3.13
CA GLN A 22 -17.68 -11.69 -1.70
C GLN A 22 -16.30 -12.28 -1.38
N TYR A 23 -15.79 -13.19 -2.21
CA TYR A 23 -14.49 -13.84 -2.00
C TYR A 23 -13.33 -12.93 -2.43
N ILE A 24 -12.35 -12.77 -1.54
CA ILE A 24 -11.14 -11.98 -1.80
C ILE A 24 -10.36 -12.56 -2.99
N SER A 25 -10.14 -13.88 -3.02
CA SER A 25 -9.39 -14.56 -4.10
C SER A 25 -9.97 -14.32 -5.49
N PHE A 26 -11.31 -14.32 -5.60
CA PHE A 26 -12.00 -14.00 -6.85
C PHE A 26 -11.76 -12.54 -7.25
N ARG A 27 -11.96 -11.60 -6.32
CA ARG A 27 -11.75 -10.17 -6.57
C ARG A 27 -10.29 -9.84 -6.93
N THR A 28 -9.32 -10.46 -6.27
CA THR A 28 -7.89 -10.30 -6.59
C THR A 28 -7.57 -10.82 -7.99
N SER A 29 -8.06 -12.01 -8.35
CA SER A 29 -7.88 -12.57 -9.70
C SER A 29 -8.45 -11.65 -10.78
N MET A 30 -9.67 -11.14 -10.56
CA MET A 30 -10.32 -10.20 -11.48
C MET A 30 -9.57 -8.86 -11.57
N ALA A 31 -9.03 -8.36 -10.46
CA ALA A 31 -8.23 -7.14 -10.45
C ALA A 31 -6.92 -7.30 -11.25
N VAL A 32 -6.23 -8.43 -11.12
CA VAL A 32 -5.02 -8.74 -11.90
C VAL A 32 -5.32 -8.83 -13.39
N ILE A 33 -6.37 -9.58 -13.77
CA ILE A 33 -6.79 -9.71 -15.17
C ILE A 33 -7.17 -8.33 -15.75
N ALA A 34 -7.95 -7.54 -15.02
CA ALA A 34 -8.32 -6.20 -15.44
C ALA A 34 -7.10 -5.28 -15.58
N SER A 35 -6.14 -5.35 -14.65
CA SER A 35 -4.88 -4.59 -14.72
C SER A 35 -4.09 -4.93 -15.99
N LEU A 36 -3.95 -6.22 -16.30
CA LEU A 36 -3.28 -6.69 -17.52
C LEU A 36 -4.00 -6.22 -18.78
N ILE A 37 -5.32 -6.32 -18.85
CA ILE A 37 -6.09 -5.84 -20.01
C ILE A 37 -5.91 -4.34 -20.19
N ILE A 38 -6.01 -3.55 -19.12
CA ILE A 38 -5.86 -2.10 -19.17
C ILE A 38 -4.47 -1.73 -19.71
N THR A 39 -3.43 -2.30 -19.10
CA THR A 39 -2.04 -1.98 -19.46
C THR A 39 -1.65 -2.47 -20.85
N THR A 40 -2.08 -3.66 -21.27
CA THR A 40 -1.71 -4.23 -22.58
C THR A 40 -2.54 -3.66 -23.73
N VAL A 41 -3.86 -3.51 -23.57
CA VAL A 41 -4.76 -3.07 -24.65
C VAL A 41 -4.75 -1.54 -24.79
N PHE A 42 -4.78 -0.81 -23.67
CA PHE A 42 -4.86 0.66 -23.69
C PHE A 42 -3.49 1.33 -23.58
N GLY A 43 -2.46 0.61 -23.13
CA GLY A 43 -1.09 1.12 -23.02
C GLY A 43 -0.57 1.66 -24.35
N GLY A 44 -0.71 0.91 -25.45
CA GLY A 44 -0.25 1.36 -26.77
C GLY A 44 -0.89 2.67 -27.24
N LYS A 45 -2.21 2.85 -27.01
CA LYS A 45 -2.92 4.10 -27.35
C LYS A 45 -2.43 5.28 -26.51
N LEU A 46 -2.19 5.05 -25.21
CA LEU A 46 -1.71 6.08 -24.31
C LEU A 46 -0.25 6.46 -24.62
N ILE A 47 0.60 5.50 -24.97
CA ILE A 47 1.97 5.74 -25.44
C ILE A 47 1.94 6.62 -26.69
N GLN A 48 1.11 6.29 -27.70
CA GLN A 48 1.01 7.09 -28.91
C GLN A 48 0.51 8.52 -28.62
N PHE A 49 -0.45 8.66 -27.72
CA PHE A 49 -0.95 9.96 -27.28
C PHE A 49 0.14 10.81 -26.61
N LEU A 50 0.93 10.21 -25.72
CA LEU A 50 2.04 10.89 -25.04
C LEU A 50 3.16 11.25 -26.01
N HIS A 51 3.53 10.32 -26.89
CA HIS A 51 4.51 10.54 -27.94
C HIS A 51 4.12 11.74 -28.80
N ASN A 52 2.87 11.79 -29.28
CA ASN A 52 2.37 12.91 -30.10
C ASN A 52 2.41 14.27 -29.36
N LYS A 53 2.35 14.28 -28.02
CA LYS A 53 2.52 15.50 -27.21
C LYS A 53 3.98 15.90 -26.97
N GLN A 54 4.91 14.96 -27.13
CA GLN A 54 6.36 15.17 -26.93
C GLN A 54 7.13 15.46 -28.23
N VAL A 55 6.53 15.20 -29.40
CA VAL A 55 7.11 15.42 -30.74
C VAL A 55 7.44 16.90 -31.06
N GLY A 56 7.15 17.84 -30.16
CA GLY A 56 7.49 19.26 -30.31
C GLY A 56 8.92 19.68 -29.95
N GLU A 57 9.75 18.82 -29.37
CA GLU A 57 11.01 19.25 -28.73
C GLU A 57 12.25 18.56 -29.31
N THR A 58 13.14 19.36 -29.89
CA THR A 58 14.47 18.93 -30.38
C THR A 58 15.30 18.38 -29.22
N ILE A 59 15.62 17.09 -29.31
CA ILE A 59 16.55 16.38 -28.41
C ILE A 59 17.93 17.03 -28.57
N ARG A 60 18.28 17.93 -27.64
CA ARG A 60 19.60 18.56 -27.58
C ARG A 60 20.57 17.59 -26.91
N ASP A 61 21.52 17.09 -27.68
CA ASP A 61 22.51 16.07 -27.30
C ASP A 61 23.33 16.53 -26.08
N LEU A 62 23.34 15.73 -25.02
CA LEU A 62 23.87 16.05 -23.69
C LEU A 62 25.16 15.27 -23.37
N GLY A 63 25.64 14.42 -24.29
CA GLY A 63 26.96 13.79 -24.21
C GLY A 63 27.12 12.75 -23.08
N LEU A 64 26.02 12.28 -22.47
CA LEU A 64 26.02 11.27 -21.42
C LEU A 64 25.92 9.85 -22.00
N GLU A 65 26.72 8.90 -21.50
CA GLU A 65 26.62 7.50 -21.90
C GLU A 65 25.25 6.92 -21.50
N GLY A 66 24.45 6.52 -22.49
CA GLY A 66 23.11 5.95 -22.31
C GLY A 66 21.94 6.84 -22.72
N GLU A 67 22.16 8.14 -22.97
CA GLU A 67 21.08 9.05 -23.41
C GLU A 67 20.49 8.67 -24.77
N LYS A 68 21.33 8.20 -25.70
CA LYS A 68 20.88 7.76 -27.02
C LYS A 68 19.90 6.57 -26.97
N LYS A 69 19.84 5.82 -25.85
CA LYS A 69 18.86 4.74 -25.64
C LYS A 69 17.52 5.22 -25.09
N LYS A 70 17.50 6.34 -24.35
CA LYS A 70 16.27 6.99 -23.84
C LYS A 70 15.71 8.04 -24.80
N ALA A 71 16.41 8.34 -25.89
CA ALA A 71 15.94 9.25 -26.93
C ALA A 71 14.71 8.66 -27.66
N GLY A 72 13.54 9.26 -27.44
CA GLY A 72 12.29 8.92 -28.14
C GLY A 72 11.29 8.07 -27.34
N THR A 73 11.62 7.60 -26.14
CA THR A 73 10.66 6.90 -25.26
C THR A 73 9.93 7.89 -24.35
N PRO A 74 8.58 7.88 -24.30
CA PRO A 74 7.84 8.87 -23.52
C PRO A 74 8.02 8.66 -22.01
N THR A 75 8.58 9.68 -21.35
CA THR A 75 8.91 9.73 -19.91
C THR A 75 7.71 9.75 -18.94
N MET A 76 6.46 9.55 -19.41
CA MET A 76 5.25 9.54 -18.56
C MET A 76 4.60 8.15 -18.42
N GLY A 77 5.37 7.08 -18.60
CA GLY A 77 4.88 5.69 -18.47
C GLY A 77 4.23 5.37 -17.12
N GLY A 78 4.59 6.10 -16.05
CA GLY A 78 3.97 5.96 -14.73
C GLY A 78 2.44 6.16 -14.72
N ILE A 79 1.89 6.94 -15.66
CA ILE A 79 0.43 7.13 -15.79
C ILE A 79 -0.26 5.81 -16.15
N ILE A 80 0.36 4.99 -17.03
CA ILE A 80 -0.17 3.68 -17.43
C ILE A 80 -0.20 2.75 -16.21
N ILE A 81 0.87 2.76 -15.41
CA ILE A 81 1.00 1.94 -14.20
C ILE A 81 -0.05 2.36 -13.17
N ILE A 82 -0.18 3.67 -12.89
CA ILE A 82 -1.17 4.20 -11.94
C ILE A 82 -2.59 3.85 -12.40
N ALA A 83 -2.91 3.98 -13.68
CA ALA A 83 -4.20 3.58 -14.22
C ALA A 83 -4.44 2.06 -14.08
N GLY A 84 -3.41 1.25 -14.35
CA GLY A 84 -3.42 -0.20 -14.19
C GLY A 84 -3.57 -0.67 -12.74
N ILE A 85 -3.21 0.15 -11.76
CA ILE A 85 -3.42 -0.12 -10.33
C ILE A 85 -4.80 0.39 -9.90
N LEU A 86 -5.08 1.69 -10.10
CA LEU A 86 -6.23 2.35 -9.51
C LEU A 86 -7.56 1.89 -10.11
N ILE A 87 -7.66 1.67 -11.42
CA ILE A 87 -8.93 1.29 -12.05
C ILE A 87 -9.38 -0.09 -11.52
N PRO A 88 -8.56 -1.17 -11.55
CA PRO A 88 -8.94 -2.44 -10.96
C PRO A 88 -9.24 -2.36 -9.46
N THR A 89 -8.42 -1.61 -8.69
CA THR A 89 -8.68 -1.43 -7.24
C THR A 89 -10.03 -0.76 -7.00
N LEU A 90 -10.36 0.33 -7.70
CA LEU A 90 -11.65 1.01 -7.56
C LEU A 90 -12.84 0.15 -7.97
N LEU A 91 -12.65 -0.74 -8.94
CA LEU A 91 -13.69 -1.67 -9.38
C LEU A 91 -13.90 -2.77 -8.34
N PHE A 92 -12.86 -3.52 -7.98
CA PHE A 92 -12.97 -4.77 -7.23
C PHE A 92 -12.73 -4.65 -5.73
N ALA A 93 -11.86 -3.76 -5.25
CA ALA A 93 -11.54 -3.67 -3.83
C ALA A 93 -12.71 -3.12 -2.99
N LYS A 94 -12.71 -3.47 -1.71
CA LYS A 94 -13.67 -2.93 -0.73
C LYS A 94 -13.22 -1.53 -0.29
N LEU A 95 -13.80 -0.49 -0.90
CA LEU A 95 -13.39 0.91 -0.68
C LEU A 95 -13.74 1.45 0.72
N THR A 96 -14.54 0.74 1.50
CA THR A 96 -14.76 1.07 2.92
C THR A 96 -13.60 0.64 3.81
N ASN A 97 -12.65 -0.15 3.28
CA ASN A 97 -11.48 -0.57 4.03
C ASN A 97 -10.44 0.55 4.10
N ILE A 98 -10.12 0.97 5.32
CA ILE A 98 -9.12 2.02 5.57
C ILE A 98 -7.74 1.72 4.96
N TYR A 99 -7.32 0.45 4.92
CA TYR A 99 -6.03 0.07 4.33
C TYR A 99 -6.00 0.33 2.82
N VAL A 100 -7.11 0.03 2.12
CA VAL A 100 -7.26 0.31 0.69
C VAL A 100 -7.27 1.83 0.44
N ILE A 101 -7.96 2.60 1.29
CA ILE A 101 -8.00 4.06 1.19
C ILE A 101 -6.59 4.66 1.33
N ILE A 102 -5.84 4.24 2.35
CA ILE A 102 -4.45 4.70 2.56
C ILE A 102 -3.58 4.38 1.33
N MET A 103 -3.71 3.19 0.74
CA MET A 103 -2.97 2.81 -0.46
C MET A 103 -3.34 3.62 -1.70
N VAL A 104 -4.64 3.86 -1.92
CA VAL A 104 -5.12 4.69 -3.04
C VAL A 104 -4.62 6.13 -2.90
N VAL A 105 -4.75 6.71 -1.70
CA VAL A 105 -4.24 8.07 -1.41
C VAL A 105 -2.73 8.12 -1.62
N THR A 106 -1.98 7.15 -1.10
CA THR A 106 -0.53 7.06 -1.26
C THR A 106 -0.11 6.97 -2.72
N THR A 107 -0.77 6.11 -3.50
CA THR A 107 -0.50 5.91 -4.93
C THR A 107 -0.75 7.19 -5.71
N LEU A 108 -1.88 7.87 -5.47
CA LEU A 108 -2.21 9.13 -6.12
C LEU A 108 -1.25 10.25 -5.70
N TRP A 109 -0.92 10.35 -4.42
CA TRP A 109 -0.05 11.40 -3.88
C TRP A 109 1.37 11.29 -4.41
N MET A 110 1.97 10.11 -4.31
CA MET A 110 3.32 9.85 -4.82
C MET A 110 3.36 9.92 -6.34
N GLY A 111 2.31 9.43 -7.01
CA GLY A 111 2.13 9.57 -8.44
C GLY A 111 2.06 11.03 -8.89
N ALA A 112 1.38 11.88 -8.12
CA ALA A 112 1.31 13.32 -8.40
C ALA A 112 2.68 14.00 -8.20
N ILE A 113 3.42 13.67 -7.14
CA ILE A 113 4.78 14.20 -6.94
C ILE A 113 5.71 13.81 -8.10
N GLY A 114 5.68 12.54 -8.51
CA GLY A 114 6.45 12.04 -9.66
C GLY A 114 6.03 12.70 -10.96
N PHE A 115 4.74 12.77 -11.23
CA PHE A 115 4.20 13.43 -12.41
C PHE A 115 4.57 14.92 -12.47
N LEU A 116 4.52 15.65 -11.35
CA LEU A 116 4.95 17.04 -11.29
C LEU A 116 6.45 17.20 -11.59
N ASP A 117 7.28 16.28 -11.09
CA ASP A 117 8.71 16.26 -11.39
C ASP A 117 8.97 16.06 -12.89
N ASP A 118 8.36 15.04 -13.49
CA ASP A 118 8.51 14.73 -14.92
C ASP A 118 7.92 15.84 -15.79
N TYR A 119 6.79 16.42 -15.38
CA TYR A 119 6.18 17.56 -16.06
C TYR A 119 7.12 18.77 -16.09
N ILE A 120 7.79 19.10 -14.97
CA ILE A 120 8.74 20.22 -14.91
C ILE A 120 9.99 19.92 -15.76
N LYS A 121 10.50 18.68 -15.70
CA LYS A 121 11.68 18.27 -16.48
C LYS A 121 11.44 18.39 -17.99
N VAL A 122 10.30 17.90 -18.44
CA VAL A 122 9.93 17.85 -19.85
C VAL A 122 9.40 19.22 -20.30
N PHE A 123 8.25 19.67 -19.81
CA PHE A 123 7.59 20.87 -20.35
C PHE A 123 8.28 22.19 -19.97
N ARG A 124 8.87 22.28 -18.78
CA ARG A 124 9.56 23.53 -18.35
C ARG A 124 11.05 23.53 -18.69
N HIS A 125 11.56 22.50 -19.37
CA HIS A 125 12.94 22.38 -19.79
C HIS A 125 13.96 22.56 -18.63
N ASN A 126 13.54 22.28 -17.40
CA ASN A 126 14.38 22.39 -16.22
C ASN A 126 14.91 21.00 -15.84
N LYS A 127 16.18 20.74 -16.15
CA LYS A 127 16.84 19.45 -15.94
C LYS A 127 16.88 19.00 -14.48
N GLU A 128 16.87 19.95 -13.54
CA GLU A 128 16.85 19.63 -12.10
C GLU A 128 15.49 19.08 -11.66
N GLY A 129 14.44 19.32 -12.44
CA GLY A 129 13.06 18.94 -12.13
C GLY A 129 12.49 19.71 -10.94
N LEU A 130 11.60 19.06 -10.19
CA LEU A 130 11.08 19.60 -8.95
C LEU A 130 12.20 19.64 -7.90
N ALA A 131 12.41 20.81 -7.29
CA ALA A 131 13.48 20.96 -6.29
C ALA A 131 13.34 19.92 -5.18
N GLY A 132 14.44 19.27 -4.81
CA GLY A 132 14.44 18.13 -3.88
C GLY A 132 13.74 18.42 -2.55
N LYS A 133 13.81 19.66 -2.06
CA LYS A 133 13.09 20.09 -0.85
C LYS A 133 11.58 19.90 -0.96
N PHE A 134 10.97 20.21 -2.11
CA PHE A 134 9.53 20.03 -2.31
C PHE A 134 9.14 18.56 -2.42
N LYS A 135 9.99 17.72 -3.01
CA LYS A 135 9.78 16.26 -3.04
C LYS A 135 9.77 15.69 -1.62
N VAL A 136 10.78 16.03 -0.83
CA VAL A 136 10.89 15.58 0.57
C VAL A 136 9.74 16.11 1.42
N VAL A 137 9.36 17.38 1.28
CA VAL A 137 8.19 17.93 2.00
C VAL A 137 6.91 17.17 1.64
N GLY A 138 6.71 16.83 0.36
CA GLY A 138 5.58 16.01 -0.08
C GLY A 138 5.58 14.59 0.51
N GLN A 139 6.75 13.95 0.57
CA GLN A 139 6.94 12.63 1.17
C GLN A 139 6.72 12.64 2.70
N VAL A 140 7.23 13.67 3.39
CA VAL A 140 7.05 13.87 4.83
C VAL A 140 5.58 14.15 5.16
N GLY A 141 4.91 14.99 4.36
CA GLY A 141 3.48 15.25 4.50
C GLY A 141 2.64 13.98 4.36
N LEU A 142 2.92 13.16 3.35
CA LEU A 142 2.26 11.87 3.18
C LEU A 142 2.53 10.93 4.35
N GLY A 143 3.79 10.80 4.78
CA GLY A 143 4.17 9.99 5.94
C GLY A 143 3.44 10.40 7.21
N ALA A 144 3.25 11.70 7.43
CA ALA A 144 2.47 12.22 8.55
C ALA A 144 1.00 11.83 8.46
N ILE A 145 0.38 11.94 7.28
CA ILE A 145 -1.02 11.52 7.07
C ILE A 145 -1.19 10.02 7.34
N ILE A 146 -0.28 9.19 6.84
CA ILE A 146 -0.30 7.74 7.07
C ILE A 146 -0.15 7.44 8.56
N ALA A 147 0.83 8.05 9.24
CA ALA A 147 1.07 7.83 10.66
C ALA A 147 -0.14 8.24 11.52
N CYS A 148 -0.71 9.42 11.27
CA CYS A 148 -1.92 9.88 11.95
C CYS A 148 -3.08 8.91 11.73
N THR A 149 -3.29 8.46 10.50
CA THR A 149 -4.39 7.53 10.18
C THR A 149 -4.18 6.19 10.88
N MET A 150 -2.98 5.60 10.80
CA MET A 150 -2.66 4.33 11.45
C MET A 150 -2.81 4.39 12.97
N TYR A 151 -2.38 5.49 13.59
CA TYR A 151 -2.44 5.64 15.03
C TYR A 151 -3.88 5.89 15.51
N PHE A 152 -4.60 6.86 14.92
CA PHE A 152 -5.88 7.34 15.45
C PHE A 152 -7.12 6.66 14.86
N HIS A 153 -7.08 6.07 13.66
CA HIS A 153 -8.29 5.56 13.01
C HIS A 153 -8.83 4.27 13.67
N PRO A 154 -10.09 4.19 14.12
CA PRO A 154 -10.59 3.09 14.95
C PRO A 154 -10.50 1.71 14.30
N ASP A 155 -10.60 1.62 12.98
CA ASP A 155 -10.55 0.34 12.25
C ASP A 155 -9.14 -0.27 12.10
N ILE A 156 -8.09 0.48 12.47
CA ILE A 156 -6.71 -0.02 12.42
C ILE A 156 -6.36 -0.61 13.77
N VAL A 157 -6.54 -1.92 13.88
CA VAL A 157 -6.41 -2.70 15.11
C VAL A 157 -5.67 -3.99 14.84
N VAL A 158 -5.17 -4.58 15.92
CA VAL A 158 -4.52 -5.89 15.93
C VAL A 158 -5.36 -6.82 16.81
N ARG A 159 -5.60 -8.05 16.37
CA ARG A 159 -6.27 -9.02 17.24
C ARG A 159 -5.26 -9.69 18.16
N LYS A 160 -5.54 -9.66 19.45
CA LYS A 160 -4.71 -10.28 20.49
C LYS A 160 -5.54 -11.30 21.27
N GLY A 161 -4.98 -12.48 21.50
CA GLY A 161 -5.54 -13.46 22.44
C GLY A 161 -5.46 -12.91 23.88
N VAL A 162 -6.58 -12.98 24.60
CA VAL A 162 -6.74 -12.52 25.98
C VAL A 162 -7.52 -13.57 26.79
N ASP A 163 -7.02 -13.90 27.97
CA ASP A 163 -7.68 -14.84 28.89
C ASP A 163 -8.89 -14.20 29.58
N LYS A 164 -8.91 -12.87 29.69
CA LYS A 164 -10.01 -12.07 30.22
C LYS A 164 -10.29 -10.88 29.31
N PRO A 165 -11.37 -10.89 28.52
CA PRO A 165 -11.68 -9.80 27.62
C PRO A 165 -12.09 -8.54 28.39
N THR A 166 -11.60 -7.38 27.97
CA THR A 166 -11.96 -6.07 28.54
C THR A 166 -12.95 -5.32 27.64
N SER A 167 -13.05 -5.67 26.35
CA SER A 167 -14.02 -5.10 25.41
C SER A 167 -15.45 -5.57 25.62
N THR A 168 -16.38 -4.71 25.22
CA THR A 168 -17.83 -4.97 25.12
C THR A 168 -18.24 -5.96 24.01
N LYS A 169 -17.32 -6.38 23.13
CA LYS A 169 -17.55 -7.39 22.07
C LYS A 169 -16.32 -8.29 21.83
N PRO A 170 -15.96 -9.21 22.75
CA PRO A 170 -14.86 -10.13 22.50
C PRO A 170 -15.26 -11.22 21.49
N VAL A 171 -14.29 -11.67 20.69
CA VAL A 171 -14.44 -12.83 19.83
C VAL A 171 -14.01 -14.05 20.64
N GLU A 172 -14.89 -15.03 20.87
CA GLU A 172 -14.51 -16.31 21.49
C GLU A 172 -13.65 -17.09 20.48
N VAL A 173 -12.41 -17.47 20.84
CA VAL A 173 -11.46 -18.07 19.88
C VAL A 173 -11.18 -19.54 20.15
N VAL A 174 -11.20 -20.04 21.40
CA VAL A 174 -11.00 -21.47 21.66
C VAL A 174 -11.77 -21.95 22.90
N ILE A 175 -12.48 -23.07 22.77
CA ILE A 175 -12.85 -23.95 23.89
C ILE A 175 -11.81 -25.07 23.87
N ASN A 176 -10.92 -25.10 24.86
CA ASN A 176 -9.99 -26.21 24.99
C ASN A 176 -10.79 -27.43 25.48
N GLU A 177 -11.14 -28.37 24.58
CA GLU A 177 -12.05 -29.50 24.87
C GLU A 177 -11.59 -30.38 26.05
N GLY A 178 -10.30 -30.31 26.43
CA GLY A 178 -9.74 -31.04 27.58
C GLY A 178 -9.74 -30.29 28.92
N THR A 179 -9.85 -28.96 28.95
CA THR A 179 -9.77 -28.16 30.21
C THR A 179 -10.96 -27.23 30.43
N GLY A 180 -11.82 -27.02 29.43
CA GLY A 180 -12.96 -26.11 29.50
C GLY A 180 -12.58 -24.62 29.59
N GLU A 181 -11.31 -24.29 29.45
CA GLU A 181 -10.81 -22.91 29.53
C GLU A 181 -11.11 -22.18 28.22
N LYS A 182 -11.81 -21.04 28.33
CA LYS A 182 -12.19 -20.20 27.20
C LYS A 182 -11.11 -19.14 26.97
N THR A 183 -10.48 -19.16 25.80
CA THR A 183 -9.58 -18.09 25.37
C THR A 183 -10.35 -17.15 24.45
N TYR A 184 -10.34 -15.86 24.79
CA TYR A 184 -10.98 -14.81 24.00
C TYR A 184 -9.93 -14.13 23.12
N ALA A 185 -10.35 -13.51 22.02
CA ALA A 185 -9.52 -12.57 21.31
C ALA A 185 -10.21 -11.22 21.19
N GLU A 186 -9.42 -10.18 21.35
CA GLU A 186 -9.89 -8.81 21.35
C GLU A 186 -9.13 -8.00 20.30
N ASN A 187 -9.88 -7.15 19.60
CA ASN A 187 -9.29 -6.19 18.68
C ASN A 187 -8.80 -5.00 19.50
N VAL A 188 -7.48 -4.85 19.62
CA VAL A 188 -6.85 -3.80 20.42
C VAL A 188 -6.06 -2.85 19.53
N LYS A 189 -6.03 -1.58 19.93
CA LYS A 189 -5.11 -0.60 19.37
C LYS A 189 -3.69 -0.94 19.82
N SER A 190 -2.77 -0.99 18.87
CA SER A 190 -1.40 -1.43 19.12
C SER A 190 -0.43 -0.58 18.32
N SER A 191 0.55 0.01 19.00
CA SER A 191 1.73 0.64 18.41
C SER A 191 2.86 -0.38 18.25
N LYS A 192 2.52 -1.62 17.88
CA LYS A 192 3.51 -2.68 17.72
C LYS A 192 3.74 -3.00 16.26
N THR A 193 4.96 -3.42 15.94
CA THR A 193 5.34 -3.91 14.62
C THR A 193 6.11 -5.20 14.75
N ASN A 194 5.92 -6.13 13.82
CA ASN A 194 6.65 -7.38 13.81
C ASN A 194 8.07 -7.17 13.26
N ILE A 195 9.07 -7.65 13.99
CA ILE A 195 10.45 -7.75 13.56
C ILE A 195 10.71 -9.21 13.17
N PRO A 196 10.87 -9.52 11.87
CA PRO A 196 11.14 -10.88 11.46
C PRO A 196 12.44 -11.40 12.08
N PHE A 197 12.52 -12.71 12.28
CA PHE A 197 13.70 -13.43 12.80
C PHE A 197 14.06 -13.17 14.28
N TYR A 198 13.16 -12.56 15.06
CA TYR A 198 13.31 -12.41 16.51
C TYR A 198 12.24 -13.21 17.29
N LYS A 199 12.58 -13.82 18.44
CA LYS A 199 11.60 -14.53 19.29
C LYS A 199 10.73 -13.51 20.01
N ASN A 200 9.41 -13.70 20.06
CA ASN A 200 8.44 -12.69 20.52
C ASN A 200 8.61 -11.37 19.74
N ASN A 201 8.49 -11.48 18.42
CA ASN A 201 8.82 -10.50 17.38
C ASN A 201 8.11 -9.14 17.44
N GLU A 202 7.38 -8.79 18.50
CA GLU A 202 6.66 -7.54 18.57
C GLU A 202 7.54 -6.41 19.15
N PHE A 203 7.95 -5.49 18.30
CA PHE A 203 8.56 -4.22 18.72
C PHE A 203 7.47 -3.22 19.05
N ASP A 204 7.51 -2.69 20.27
CA ASP A 204 6.58 -1.68 20.75
C ASP A 204 7.28 -0.32 20.80
N TYR A 205 6.77 0.65 20.03
CA TYR A 205 7.35 1.99 19.98
C TYR A 205 7.36 2.70 21.34
N ALA A 206 6.50 2.30 22.28
CA ALA A 206 6.49 2.84 23.64
C ALA A 206 7.79 2.49 24.42
N LYS A 207 8.51 1.43 24.03
CA LYS A 207 9.74 1.01 24.71
C LYS A 207 10.90 1.98 24.51
N VAL A 208 10.91 2.76 23.43
CA VAL A 208 12.03 3.65 23.08
C VAL A 208 12.31 4.66 24.18
N PHE A 209 11.27 5.33 24.70
CA PHE A 209 11.41 6.32 25.77
C PHE A 209 11.29 5.73 27.18
N LYS A 210 10.80 4.48 27.30
CA LYS A 210 10.77 3.76 28.57
C LYS A 210 12.15 3.59 29.19
N ILE A 211 13.20 3.45 28.37
CA ILE A 211 14.61 3.36 28.81
C ILE A 211 15.03 4.63 29.58
N PHE A 212 14.44 5.78 29.26
CA PHE A 212 14.71 7.06 29.90
C PHE A 212 13.72 7.38 31.04
N GLY A 213 12.88 6.43 31.44
CA GLY A 213 11.86 6.65 32.48
C GLY A 213 10.70 7.53 32.03
N LEU A 214 10.60 7.87 30.74
CA LEU A 214 9.55 8.71 30.18
C LEU A 214 8.51 7.83 29.48
N GLN A 215 7.30 7.74 30.03
CA GLN A 215 6.19 7.00 29.43
C GLN A 215 5.02 7.95 29.17
N SER A 216 4.77 8.25 27.89
CA SER A 216 3.66 9.08 27.44
C SER A 216 3.20 8.62 26.07
N ASP A 217 1.88 8.51 25.88
CA ASP A 217 1.26 8.16 24.59
C ASP A 217 1.67 9.15 23.49
N TYR A 218 1.84 10.43 23.85
CA TYR A 218 2.32 11.47 22.95
C TYR A 218 3.74 11.20 22.45
N LEU A 219 4.64 10.75 23.33
CA LEU A 219 6.00 10.39 22.95
C LEU A 219 6.01 9.14 22.05
N THR A 220 5.20 8.13 22.37
CA THR A 220 5.03 6.95 21.52
C THR A 220 4.55 7.32 20.13
N PHE A 221 3.57 8.22 20.03
CA PHE A 221 3.08 8.74 18.75
C PHE A 221 4.18 9.48 17.97
N ILE A 222 4.98 10.32 18.62
CA ILE A 222 6.10 11.01 17.95
C ILE A 222 7.10 10.01 17.38
N VAL A 223 7.49 8.98 18.14
CA VAL A 223 8.40 7.95 17.61
C VAL A 223 7.79 7.26 16.40
N PHE A 224 6.53 6.82 16.52
CA PHE A 224 5.82 6.16 15.44
C PHE A 224 5.76 7.04 14.18
N LEU A 225 5.42 8.33 14.35
CA LEU A 225 5.38 9.33 13.29
C LEU A 225 6.73 9.47 12.57
N VAL A 226 7.82 9.62 13.32
CA VAL A 226 9.17 9.76 12.76
C VAL A 226 9.57 8.50 11.98
N VAL A 227 9.28 7.31 12.51
CA VAL A 227 9.60 6.04 11.84
C VAL A 227 8.80 5.90 10.55
N VAL A 228 7.50 6.18 10.54
CA VAL A 228 6.67 6.10 9.33
C VAL A 228 7.14 7.09 8.27
N ILE A 229 7.40 8.35 8.65
CA ILE A 229 7.95 9.36 7.73
C ILE A 229 9.28 8.89 7.13
N PHE A 230 10.16 8.36 7.96
CA PHE A 230 11.45 7.83 7.51
C PHE A 230 11.27 6.71 6.50
N ILE A 231 10.42 5.71 6.78
CA ILE A 231 10.16 4.59 5.88
C ILE A 231 9.59 5.07 4.54
N VAL A 232 8.55 5.91 4.56
CA VAL A 232 7.92 6.42 3.33
C VAL A 232 8.92 7.19 2.47
N THR A 233 9.70 8.07 3.10
CA THR A 233 10.72 8.87 2.42
C THR A 233 11.85 7.97 1.87
N ALA A 234 12.34 7.03 2.66
CA ALA A 234 13.43 6.14 2.27
C ALA A 234 13.02 5.21 1.11
N VAL A 235 11.86 4.56 1.20
CA VAL A 235 11.36 3.65 0.16
C VAL A 235 11.08 4.40 -1.14
N SER A 236 10.47 5.59 -1.06
CA SER A 236 10.19 6.40 -2.25
C SER A 236 11.48 6.83 -2.97
N ASN A 237 12.46 7.34 -2.23
CA ASN A 237 13.73 7.76 -2.84
C ASN A 237 14.54 6.56 -3.32
N GLY A 238 14.50 5.43 -2.61
CA GLY A 238 15.12 4.17 -3.03
C GLY A 238 14.55 3.65 -4.35
N ALA A 239 13.23 3.69 -4.53
CA ALA A 239 12.58 3.32 -5.78
C ALA A 239 12.99 4.26 -6.93
N ASN A 240 13.04 5.57 -6.69
CA ASN A 240 13.46 6.56 -7.69
C ASN A 240 14.93 6.37 -8.13
N ILE A 241 15.84 6.06 -7.21
CA ILE A 241 17.24 5.74 -7.53
C ILE A 241 17.36 4.46 -8.37
N THR A 242 16.49 3.48 -8.11
CA THR A 242 16.48 2.19 -8.83
C THR A 242 15.97 2.34 -10.27
N ASP A 243 15.17 3.37 -10.56
CA ASP A 243 14.59 3.65 -11.88
C ASP A 243 15.58 4.36 -12.85
N GLY A 244 16.87 3.99 -12.75
CA GLY A 244 17.93 4.53 -13.60
C GLY A 244 18.09 3.77 -14.93
N ILE A 245 17.76 2.47 -14.95
CA ILE A 245 17.95 1.54 -16.06
C ILE A 245 16.60 0.96 -16.48
N ASP A 246 16.36 0.85 -17.79
CA ASP A 246 15.10 0.36 -18.36
C ASP A 246 14.70 -1.00 -17.76
N GLY A 247 13.54 -1.03 -17.11
CA GLY A 247 12.93 -2.25 -16.56
C GLY A 247 13.47 -2.72 -15.19
N LEU A 248 14.50 -2.08 -14.63
CA LEU A 248 15.06 -2.48 -13.33
C LEU A 248 14.08 -2.20 -12.18
N ALA A 249 13.54 -0.98 -12.10
CA ALA A 249 12.56 -0.63 -11.08
C ALA A 249 11.25 -1.43 -11.23
N THR A 250 10.77 -1.64 -12.46
CA THR A 250 9.54 -2.40 -12.72
C THR A 250 9.67 -3.86 -12.29
N SER A 251 10.77 -4.54 -12.66
CA SER A 251 10.96 -5.96 -12.33
C SER A 251 11.15 -6.19 -10.84
N THR A 252 11.92 -5.34 -10.16
CA THR A 252 12.11 -5.39 -8.70
C THR A 252 10.81 -5.08 -7.96
N SER A 253 10.06 -4.06 -8.40
CA SER A 253 8.76 -3.70 -7.81
C SER A 253 7.71 -4.81 -7.97
N ALA A 254 7.72 -5.54 -9.08
CA ALA A 254 6.81 -6.67 -9.28
C ALA A 254 7.01 -7.78 -8.24
N ILE A 255 8.26 -8.16 -7.97
CA ILE A 255 8.60 -9.18 -6.95
C ILE A 255 8.20 -8.71 -5.55
N ILE A 256 8.49 -7.44 -5.22
CA ILE A 256 8.11 -6.83 -3.95
C ILE A 256 6.58 -6.82 -3.79
N GLY A 257 5.85 -6.41 -4.83
CA GLY A 257 4.38 -6.35 -4.82
C GLY A 257 3.74 -7.71 -4.56
N VAL A 258 4.20 -8.77 -5.26
CA VAL A 258 3.71 -10.14 -5.03
C VAL A 258 4.01 -10.61 -3.60
N THR A 259 5.21 -10.32 -3.10
CA THR A 259 5.61 -10.70 -1.74
C THR A 259 4.72 -10.01 -0.69
N LEU A 260 4.49 -8.70 -0.83
CA LEU A 260 3.63 -7.94 0.07
C LEU A 260 2.17 -8.38 0.00
N ALA A 261 1.65 -8.72 -1.18
CA ALA A 261 0.30 -9.25 -1.34
C ALA A 261 0.12 -10.59 -0.58
N ILE A 262 1.10 -11.49 -0.65
CA ILE A 262 1.08 -12.74 0.11
C ILE A 262 1.07 -12.45 1.61
N LEU A 263 1.94 -11.54 2.08
CA LEU A 263 2.00 -11.18 3.51
C LEU A 263 0.70 -10.53 4.00
N ALA A 264 0.08 -9.67 3.19
CA ALA A 264 -1.19 -9.03 3.50
C ALA A 264 -2.33 -10.05 3.62
N TYR A 265 -2.39 -11.01 2.70
CA TYR A 265 -3.36 -12.10 2.71
C TYR A 265 -3.20 -13.01 3.94
N VAL A 266 -1.96 -13.43 4.23
CA VAL A 266 -1.64 -14.28 5.38
C VAL A 266 -1.95 -13.58 6.70
N SER A 267 -1.55 -12.31 6.85
CA SER A 267 -1.83 -11.51 8.06
C SER A 267 -3.32 -11.21 8.26
N GLY A 268 -4.09 -11.21 7.15
CA GLY A 268 -5.54 -11.00 7.15
C GLY A 268 -6.35 -12.28 7.40
N ASN A 269 -5.69 -13.43 7.51
CA ASN A 269 -6.33 -14.73 7.75
C ASN A 269 -5.98 -15.28 9.14
N VAL A 270 -7.00 -15.52 9.97
CA VAL A 270 -6.80 -15.93 11.37
C VAL A 270 -5.97 -17.21 11.47
N ILE A 271 -6.30 -18.21 10.66
CA ILE A 271 -5.67 -19.54 10.69
C ILE A 271 -4.19 -19.43 10.31
N PHE A 272 -3.88 -18.72 9.22
CA PHE A 272 -2.49 -18.60 8.76
C PHE A 272 -1.65 -17.70 9.67
N SER A 273 -2.23 -16.62 10.19
CA SER A 273 -1.53 -15.73 11.11
C SER A 273 -1.13 -16.43 12.42
N ASP A 274 -2.01 -17.27 12.96
CA ASP A 274 -1.75 -18.07 14.15
C ASP A 274 -0.69 -19.15 13.87
N TYR A 275 -0.84 -19.90 12.78
CA TYR A 275 0.11 -20.95 12.39
C TYR A 275 1.54 -20.42 12.18
N LEU A 276 1.68 -19.24 11.56
CA LEU A 276 2.98 -18.62 11.29
C LEU A 276 3.48 -17.76 12.45
N ASN A 277 2.73 -17.66 13.54
CA ASN A 277 3.04 -16.83 14.70
C ASN A 277 3.35 -15.38 14.30
N ILE A 278 2.46 -14.81 13.49
CA ILE A 278 2.48 -13.41 13.09
C ILE A 278 1.21 -12.70 13.54
N MET A 279 1.32 -11.38 13.65
CA MET A 279 0.21 -10.51 14.02
C MET A 279 -0.98 -10.64 13.05
N TYR A 280 -2.16 -10.96 13.58
CA TYR A 280 -3.41 -10.89 12.82
C TYR A 280 -3.91 -9.46 12.72
N ILE A 281 -4.10 -8.98 11.49
CA ILE A 281 -4.59 -7.64 11.18
C ILE A 281 -5.93 -7.80 10.44
N PRO A 282 -7.07 -7.51 11.10
CA PRO A 282 -8.38 -7.64 10.45
C PRO A 282 -8.46 -6.81 9.16
N ASN A 283 -9.04 -7.40 8.11
CA ASN A 283 -9.21 -6.77 6.80
C ASN A 283 -7.91 -6.40 6.06
N SER A 284 -6.71 -6.75 6.54
CA SER A 284 -5.47 -6.46 5.79
C SER A 284 -5.38 -7.20 4.47
N GLY A 285 -6.08 -8.32 4.31
CA GLY A 285 -6.08 -9.12 3.07
C GLY A 285 -6.71 -8.44 1.84
N GLU A 286 -7.26 -7.22 1.98
CA GLU A 286 -7.70 -6.39 0.84
C GLU A 286 -6.58 -5.52 0.24
N LEU A 287 -5.44 -5.40 0.92
CA LEU A 287 -4.24 -4.72 0.41
C LEU A 287 -3.65 -5.48 -0.77
#